data_AF-A0A2D4PRG0-F1
#
_entry.id   AF-A0A2D4PRG0-F1
#
_cell.length_a   1.000
_cell.length_b   1.000
_cell.length_c   1.000
_cell.angle_alpha   90.00
_cell.angle_beta   90.00
_cell.angle_gamma   90.00
#
_symmetry.space_group_name_H-M   'P 1'
#
loop_
_entity.id
_entity.type
_entity.pdbx_description
1 polymer ?
#
loop_
_entity_poly.entity_id
_entity_poly.type
_entity_poly.pdbx_seq_one_letter_code
_entity_poly.pdbx_strand_id
1 'polypeptide(L)'
;LYGNKCYLFGGLANESEDSNNNIPRYLNDFYELELQHGSGVIGWRIPLTRGVLPSPRESHTAVIYCKKDLGNPKMFMFGGMSGSRLNDLWELDIGEYNCK
;
A
#
# COMPACT_ATOMS: atom_id res chain seq x y z
N LEU A 1 -6.78 6.54 3.11
CA LEU A 1 -7.92 6.21 4.00
C LEU A 1 -9.16 6.00 3.13
N TYR A 2 -9.80 4.85 3.24
CA TYR A 2 -11.10 4.57 2.61
C TYR A 2 -11.98 3.84 3.63
N GLY A 3 -13.17 4.38 3.90
CA GLY A 3 -13.96 3.95 5.06
C GLY A 3 -13.16 4.14 6.34
N ASN A 4 -13.03 3.07 7.12
CA ASN A 4 -12.24 3.04 8.36
C ASN A 4 -10.85 2.39 8.17
N LYS A 5 -10.36 2.26 6.94
CA LYS A 5 -9.14 1.52 6.62
C LYS A 5 -8.10 2.34 5.88
N CYS A 6 -6.84 2.16 6.25
CA CYS A 6 -5.68 2.63 5.50
C CYS A 6 -4.97 1.44 4.86
N TYR A 7 -4.38 1.68 3.70
CA TYR A 7 -3.62 0.68 2.96
C TYR A 7 -2.20 1.21 2.80
N LEU A 8 -1.21 0.35 3.05
CA LEU A 8 0.21 0.66 2.98
C LEU A 8 0.88 -0.39 2.09
N PHE A 9 1.68 0.06 1.13
CA PHE A 9 2.47 -0.80 0.27
C PHE A 9 3.93 -0.34 0.30
N GLY A 10 4.86 -1.28 0.40
CA GLY A 10 6.29 -1.05 0.24
C GLY A 10 6.90 -0.06 1.22
N GLY A 11 7.91 0.69 0.76
CA GLY A 11 8.75 1.56 1.58
C GLY A 11 10.22 1.17 1.52
N LEU A 12 11.02 1.81 2.38
CA LEU A 12 12.45 1.59 2.50
C LEU A 12 12.78 1.27 3.96
N ALA A 13 13.34 0.09 4.20
CA ALA A 13 13.84 -0.32 5.51
C ALA A 13 15.37 -0.28 5.56
N ASN A 14 15.90 -0.14 6.76
CA ASN A 14 17.31 -0.43 7.02
C ASN A 14 17.43 -1.90 7.45
N GLU A 15 18.19 -2.69 6.69
CA GLU A 15 18.50 -4.09 7.03
C GLU A 15 19.69 -4.25 7.99
N SER A 16 20.41 -3.16 8.29
CA SER A 16 21.54 -3.20 9.22
C SER A 16 21.06 -3.41 10.66
N GLU A 17 21.70 -4.33 11.38
CA GLU A 17 21.54 -4.47 12.83
C GLU A 17 22.27 -3.35 13.61
N ASP A 18 23.31 -2.76 13.01
CA ASP A 18 23.98 -1.56 13.53
C ASP A 18 23.25 -0.31 13.04
N SER A 19 22.72 0.50 13.97
CA SER A 19 21.99 1.73 13.68
C SER A 19 22.86 2.85 13.09
N ASN A 20 24.19 2.75 13.20
CA ASN A 20 25.12 3.69 12.56
C ASN A 20 25.41 3.35 11.10
N ASN A 21 24.96 2.19 10.63
CA ASN A 21 25.10 1.77 9.25
C ASN A 21 23.73 1.67 8.58
N ASN A 22 23.66 2.01 7.30
CA ASN A 22 22.40 2.00 6.55
C ASN A 22 22.52 1.08 5.34
N ILE A 23 21.82 -0.05 5.39
CA ILE A 23 21.68 -0.99 4.28
C ILE A 23 20.24 -0.86 3.75
N PRO A 24 20.02 -0.06 2.70
CA PRO A 24 18.68 0.20 2.20
C PRO A 24 18.08 -1.05 1.56
N ARG A 25 16.90 -1.46 2.05
CA ARG A 25 16.09 -2.54 1.48
C ARG A 25 14.72 -2.01 1.07
N TYR A 26 14.44 -2.06 -0.24
CA TYR A 26 13.10 -1.78 -0.74
C TYR A 26 12.14 -2.90 -0.33
N LEU A 27 10.91 -2.52 0.04
CA LEU A 27 9.87 -3.45 0.45
C LEU A 27 8.73 -3.50 -0.60
N ASN A 28 8.04 -4.63 -0.65
CA ASN A 28 6.81 -4.85 -1.43
C ASN A 28 5.70 -5.53 -0.62
N ASP A 29 5.79 -5.48 0.71
CA ASP A 29 4.72 -5.96 1.58
C ASP A 29 3.52 -5.01 1.53
N PHE A 30 2.34 -5.59 1.75
CA PHE A 30 1.07 -4.88 1.73
C PHE A 30 0.36 -5.08 3.05
N TYR A 31 -0.02 -3.98 3.68
CA TYR A 31 -0.75 -3.98 4.94
C TYR A 31 -2.05 -3.22 4.82
N GLU A 32 -3.02 -3.69 5.60
CA GLU A 32 -4.23 -2.95 5.91
C GLU A 32 -4.22 -2.58 7.40
N LEU A 33 -4.48 -1.31 7.67
CA LEU A 33 -4.63 -0.72 8.99
C LEU A 33 -6.09 -0.40 9.22
N GLU A 34 -6.71 -1.01 10.22
CA GLU A 34 -8.07 -0.68 10.63
C GLU A 34 -8.08 0.40 11.71
N LEU A 35 -8.91 1.41 11.53
CA LEU A 35 -9.08 2.55 12.41
C LEU A 35 -10.49 2.58 13.00
N GLN A 36 -10.60 3.09 14.22
CA GLN A 36 -11.86 3.43 14.86
C GLN A 36 -11.86 4.90 15.25
N HIS A 37 -12.96 5.57 14.93
CA HIS A 37 -13.13 6.98 15.26
C HIS A 37 -13.05 7.18 16.78
N GLY A 38 -12.22 8.12 17.23
CA GLY A 38 -12.05 8.47 18.64
C GLY A 38 -11.09 7.57 19.44
N SER A 39 -10.77 6.36 18.97
CA SER A 39 -9.87 5.42 19.67
C SER A 39 -8.59 5.08 18.91
N GLY A 40 -8.49 5.41 17.61
CA GLY A 40 -7.26 5.27 16.83
C GLY A 40 -7.15 3.92 16.13
N VAL A 41 -6.00 3.25 16.28
CA VAL A 41 -5.70 1.99 15.58
C VAL A 41 -6.37 0.81 16.28
N ILE A 42 -7.18 0.05 15.54
CA ILE A 42 -7.72 -1.23 16.00
C ILE A 42 -6.71 -2.34 15.78
N GLY A 43 -6.07 -2.37 14.60
CA GLY A 43 -5.11 -3.42 14.29
C GLY A 43 -4.56 -3.35 12.87
N TRP A 44 -3.54 -4.18 12.65
CA TRP A 44 -2.87 -4.38 11.37
C TRP A 44 -3.16 -5.79 10.87
N ARG A 45 -3.31 -5.95 9.56
CA ARG A 45 -3.33 -7.25 8.91
C ARG A 45 -2.61 -7.24 7.58
N ILE A 46 -2.14 -8.41 7.16
CA ILE A 46 -1.58 -8.67 5.83
C ILE A 46 -2.69 -9.36 5.03
N PRO A 47 -3.43 -8.64 4.17
CA PRO A 47 -4.52 -9.25 3.41
C PRO A 47 -3.97 -10.15 2.30
N LEU A 48 -4.71 -11.21 1.98
CA LEU A 48 -4.40 -12.05 0.83
C LEU A 48 -4.73 -11.30 -0.46
N THR A 49 -3.72 -11.05 -1.29
CA THR A 49 -3.88 -10.47 -2.64
C THR A 49 -3.72 -11.56 -3.71
N ARG A 50 -4.19 -11.29 -4.92
CA ARG A 50 -4.09 -12.19 -6.09
C ARG A 50 -3.45 -11.46 -7.25
N GLY A 51 -2.83 -12.21 -8.16
CA GLY A 51 -2.15 -11.67 -9.33
C GLY A 51 -0.65 -11.46 -9.10
N VAL A 52 -0.02 -10.72 -10.01
CA VAL A 52 1.42 -10.41 -9.94
C VAL A 52 1.63 -9.27 -8.96
N LEU A 53 2.57 -9.46 -8.02
CA LEU A 53 2.95 -8.44 -7.06
C LEU A 53 3.80 -7.36 -7.74
N PRO A 54 3.58 -6.07 -7.42
CA PRO A 54 4.51 -5.02 -7.83
C PRO A 54 5.90 -5.28 -7.24
N SER A 55 6.93 -4.83 -7.95
CA SER A 55 8.30 -4.87 -7.43
C SER A 55 8.41 -4.05 -6.12
N PRO A 56 9.37 -4.38 -5.25
CA PRO A 56 9.71 -3.52 -4.11
C PRO A 56 9.91 -2.08 -4.54
N ARG A 57 9.38 -1.13 -3.76
CA ARG A 57 9.45 0.29 -4.09
C ARG A 57 9.16 1.19 -2.91
N GLU A 58 9.74 2.38 -2.93
CA GLU A 58 9.36 3.51 -2.06
C GLU A 58 8.95 4.72 -2.91
N SER A 59 8.52 5.81 -2.26
CA SER A 59 8.27 7.11 -2.92
C SER A 59 7.32 7.06 -4.12
N HIS A 60 6.47 6.03 -4.18
CA HIS A 60 5.44 5.89 -5.20
C HIS A 60 4.23 6.73 -4.81
N THR A 61 3.41 7.08 -5.80
CA THR A 61 2.10 7.68 -5.53
C THR A 61 1.09 6.55 -5.38
N ALA A 62 0.24 6.62 -4.35
CA ALA A 62 -0.85 5.67 -4.15
C ALA A 62 -2.17 6.43 -3.90
N VAL A 63 -3.21 6.08 -4.66
CA VAL A 63 -4.54 6.68 -4.54
C VAL A 63 -5.61 5.60 -4.52
N ILE A 64 -6.69 5.84 -3.80
CA ILE A 64 -7.89 5.00 -3.84
C ILE A 64 -8.93 5.73 -4.66
N TYR A 65 -9.49 5.02 -5.63
CA TYR A 65 -10.55 5.50 -6.48
C TYR A 65 -11.79 4.63 -6.29
N CYS A 66 -12.91 5.28 -6.00
CA CYS A 66 -14.21 4.64 -5.84
C CYS A 66 -15.24 5.50 -6.55
N LYS A 67 -16.02 4.91 -7.46
CA LYS A 67 -17.17 5.56 -8.08
C LYS A 67 -18.37 4.63 -8.01
N LYS A 68 -19.53 5.18 -7.63
CA LYS A 68 -20.81 4.44 -7.46
C LYS A 68 -21.14 3.49 -8.60
N ASP A 69 -20.80 3.86 -9.84
CA ASP A 69 -21.17 3.11 -11.03
C ASP A 69 -20.06 2.16 -11.55
N LEU A 70 -18.87 2.15 -10.93
CA LEU A 70 -17.70 1.38 -11.39
C LEU A 70 -17.43 0.11 -10.57
N GLY A 71 -18.32 -0.24 -9.65
CA GLY A 71 -18.20 -1.45 -8.83
C GLY A 71 -17.26 -1.25 -7.63
N ASN A 72 -16.30 -2.16 -7.48
CA ASN A 72 -15.43 -2.18 -6.31
C ASN A 72 -14.45 -0.99 -6.28
N PRO A 73 -14.14 -0.46 -5.08
CA PRO A 73 -13.02 0.46 -4.90
C PRO A 73 -11.71 -0.17 -5.39
N LYS A 74 -10.90 0.65 -6.06
CA LYS A 74 -9.58 0.27 -6.56
C LYS A 74 -8.50 1.15 -5.96
N MET A 75 -7.37 0.55 -5.62
CA MET A 75 -6.14 1.28 -5.30
C MET A 75 -5.25 1.29 -6.53
N PHE A 76 -4.77 2.47 -6.89
CA PHE A 76 -3.80 2.67 -7.98
C PHE A 76 -2.47 3.10 -7.40
N MET A 77 -1.39 2.53 -7.90
CA MET A 77 -0.02 2.92 -7.55
C MET A 77 0.76 3.25 -8.81
N PHE A 78 1.44 4.40 -8.82
CA PHE A 78 2.22 4.84 -9.96
C PHE A 78 3.67 5.17 -9.56
N GLY A 79 4.61 4.63 -10.34
CA GLY A 79 6.02 4.91 -10.23
C GLY A 79 6.64 4.46 -8.90
N GLY A 80 7.54 5.31 -8.38
CA GLY A 80 8.35 5.05 -7.21
C GLY A 80 9.83 4.84 -7.54
N MET A 81 10.58 4.33 -6.56
CA MET A 81 12.01 4.07 -6.64
C MET A 81 12.32 2.64 -6.20
N SER A 82 13.15 1.94 -6.98
CA SER A 82 13.74 0.64 -6.64
C SER A 82 15.13 0.51 -7.25
N GLY A 83 16.12 1.20 -6.68
CA GLY A 83 17.44 1.41 -7.29
C GLY A 83 17.44 2.28 -8.55
N SER A 84 16.28 2.47 -9.18
CA SER A 84 16.02 3.36 -10.31
C SER A 84 14.59 3.91 -10.24
N ARG A 85 14.31 4.98 -11.00
CA ARG A 85 12.95 5.54 -11.13
C ARG A 85 12.04 4.58 -11.88
N LEU A 86 10.87 4.32 -11.32
CA LEU A 86 9.85 3.48 -11.93
C LEU A 86 8.82 4.35 -12.68
N ASN A 87 8.25 3.80 -13.74
CA ASN A 87 7.24 4.46 -14.59
C ASN A 87 6.12 3.46 -14.98
N ASP A 88 5.73 2.63 -14.03
CA ASP A 88 4.68 1.62 -14.17
C ASP A 88 3.44 2.01 -13.36
N LEU A 89 2.29 1.47 -13.76
CA LEU A 89 1.00 1.63 -13.08
C LEU A 89 0.55 0.27 -12.59
N TRP A 90 0.17 0.20 -11.32
CA TRP A 90 -0.41 -0.97 -10.70
C TRP A 90 -1.83 -0.67 -10.23
N GLU A 91 -2.67 -1.70 -10.28
CA GLU A 91 -4.05 -1.66 -9.82
C GLU A 91 -4.27 -2.82 -8.83
N LEU A 92 -4.96 -2.53 -7.73
CA LEU A 92 -5.43 -3.52 -6.77
C LEU A 92 -6.91 -3.29 -6.49
N ASP A 93 -7.74 -4.31 -6.73
CA ASP A 93 -9.12 -4.35 -6.22
C ASP A 93 -9.08 -4.57 -4.70
N ILE A 94 -9.68 -3.65 -3.93
CA ILE A 94 -9.69 -3.69 -2.46
C ILE A 94 -11.05 -4.17 -1.87
N GLY A 95 -11.90 -4.80 -2.70
CA GLY A 95 -13.04 -5.61 -2.26
C GLY A 95 -14.33 -4.85 -1.89
N GLU A 96 -15.37 -5.62 -1.57
CA GLU A 96 -16.83 -5.32 -1.58
C GLU A 96 -17.37 -4.21 -0.65
N TYR A 97 -16.62 -3.16 -0.40
CA TYR A 97 -17.20 -1.94 0.13
C TYR A 97 -17.70 -1.13 -1.06
N ASN A 98 -18.92 -1.43 -1.51
CA ASN A 98 -19.62 -0.64 -2.52
C ASN A 98 -19.43 0.85 -2.23
N CYS A 99 -19.05 1.60 -3.26
CA CYS A 99 -18.88 3.04 -3.13
C CYS A 99 -20.18 3.67 -2.60
N LYS A 100 -20.13 4.23 -1.38
CA LYS A 100 -21.28 4.90 -0.75
C LYS A 100 -21.59 6.25 -1.37
#